data_AF-A0A2C9K7H9-F1
#
_entry.id   AF-A0A2C9K7H9-F1
#
_cell.length_a   1.000
_cell.length_b   1.000
_cell.length_c   1.000
_cell.angle_alpha   90.00
_cell.angle_beta   90.00
_cell.angle_gamma   90.00
#
_symmetry.space_group_name_H-M   'P 1'
#
loop_
_entity.id
_entity.type
_entity.pdbx_description
1 polymer ?
#
loop_
_entity_poly.entity_id
_entity_poly.type
_entity_poly.pdbx_seq_one_letter_code
_entity_poly.pdbx_strand_id
1 'polypeptide(L)'
;MEIQSDQNSAALQLEEKWLKRCSILRMPQIEQRGSTHSAEGYLKVSKTNIVIMIKSYKGLKMKNYLIIGISGFTNSGKSTIATMLSKEICNLDVMNQDLYFLEPDDPAIERDIHGIRNFEKLSALDMERMVQDVKLWIKSKTCNSDSLFILLIEGFLIFNHKELSDLIDHKYFIKITKEICFERRIKRQYIPPDPDGYFDSYVWPWTITNLMAIQDCTDIEFIDGTADLQALYKSILTRIMKIVFIHREKYF
;
A
#
# COMPACT_ATOMS: atom_id res chain seq x y z
N MET A 1 1.05 25.00 -31.90
CA MET A 1 2.04 23.97 -32.23
C MET A 1 3.38 24.67 -32.13
N GLU A 2 4.31 24.40 -31.22
CA GLU A 2 4.68 23.21 -30.44
C GLU A 2 5.34 23.70 -29.14
N ILE A 3 4.80 23.40 -27.96
CA ILE A 3 5.57 23.42 -26.70
C ILE A 3 4.94 22.38 -25.75
N GLN A 4 5.06 21.10 -26.07
CA GLN A 4 4.67 20.02 -25.13
C GLN A 4 5.40 18.69 -25.35
N SER A 5 6.34 18.61 -26.30
CA SER A 5 7.02 17.36 -26.67
C SER A 5 8.35 17.09 -25.93
N ASP A 6 9.01 18.09 -25.32
CA ASP A 6 10.39 17.90 -24.83
C ASP A 6 10.51 17.38 -23.40
N GLN A 7 9.54 17.60 -22.51
CA GLN A 7 9.65 17.11 -21.12
C GLN A 7 9.35 15.62 -20.96
N ASN A 8 8.56 15.03 -21.87
CA ASN A 8 8.30 13.59 -21.85
C ASN A 8 9.50 12.77 -22.36
N SER A 9 10.34 13.31 -23.24
CA SER A 9 11.49 12.57 -23.78
C SER A 9 12.62 12.42 -22.75
N ALA A 10 12.83 13.43 -21.90
CA ALA A 10 13.84 13.39 -20.84
C ALA A 10 13.46 12.43 -19.70
N ALA A 11 12.18 12.35 -19.33
CA ALA A 11 11.68 11.41 -18.33
C ALA A 11 11.80 9.96 -18.81
N LEU A 12 11.43 9.67 -20.06
CA LEU A 12 11.57 8.35 -20.69
C LEU A 12 13.05 7.93 -20.83
N GLN A 13 13.95 8.85 -21.16
CA GLN A 13 15.39 8.55 -21.25
C GLN A 13 16.05 8.29 -19.89
N LEU A 14 15.54 8.90 -18.80
CA LEU A 14 15.97 8.60 -17.45
C LEU A 14 15.46 7.22 -17.00
N GLU A 15 14.22 6.88 -17.33
CA GLU A 15 13.59 5.58 -17.02
C GLU A 15 14.30 4.40 -17.73
N GLU A 16 14.62 4.54 -19.02
CA GLU A 16 15.39 3.53 -19.76
C GLU A 16 16.83 3.36 -19.23
N LYS A 17 17.46 4.46 -18.79
CA LYS A 17 18.78 4.41 -18.13
C LYS A 17 18.71 3.75 -16.76
N TRP A 18 17.61 3.90 -16.03
CA TRP A 18 17.37 3.24 -14.75
C TRP A 18 17.17 1.73 -14.92
N LEU A 19 16.34 1.30 -15.87
CA LEU A 19 16.08 -0.13 -16.14
C LEU A 19 17.32 -0.88 -16.63
N LYS A 20 18.18 -0.26 -17.46
CA LYS A 20 19.46 -0.85 -17.93
C LYS A 20 20.52 -0.98 -16.83
N ARG A 21 20.38 -0.28 -15.70
CA ARG A 21 21.35 -0.29 -14.60
C ARG A 21 21.05 -1.38 -13.57
N CYS A 22 19.80 -1.83 -13.49
CA CYS A 22 19.38 -2.94 -12.64
C CYS A 22 19.89 -4.32 -13.12
N SER A 23 20.26 -4.46 -14.40
CA SER A 23 20.73 -5.73 -14.97
C SER A 23 22.25 -5.99 -14.86
N ILE A 24 23.05 -5.06 -14.31
CA ILE A 24 24.53 -5.14 -14.32
C ILE A 24 25.18 -5.17 -12.91
N LEU A 25 24.43 -5.37 -11.83
CA LEU A 25 25.04 -5.56 -10.50
C LEU A 25 25.37 -7.05 -10.27
N ARG A 26 26.43 -7.54 -10.94
CA ARG A 26 27.24 -8.62 -10.35
C ARG A 26 28.04 -8.02 -9.20
N MET A 27 27.77 -8.45 -7.98
CA MET A 27 28.51 -8.01 -6.80
C MET A 27 30.02 -8.36 -6.96
N PRO A 28 30.96 -7.46 -6.60
CA PRO A 28 32.36 -7.84 -6.51
C PRO A 28 32.57 -8.74 -5.28
N GLN A 29 33.41 -9.77 -5.42
CA GLN A 29 33.82 -10.59 -4.28
C GLN A 29 34.66 -9.76 -3.31
N ILE A 30 34.30 -9.81 -2.02
CA ILE A 30 35.00 -9.12 -0.94
C ILE A 30 36.19 -9.99 -0.50
N GLU A 31 37.42 -9.57 -0.80
CA GLU A 31 38.60 -10.11 -0.13
C GLU A 31 38.76 -9.47 1.25
N GLN A 32 38.69 -10.29 2.31
CA GLN A 32 39.04 -9.85 3.66
C GLN A 32 40.54 -9.96 3.87
N ARG A 33 41.20 -8.84 4.20
CA ARG A 33 42.47 -8.86 4.93
C ARG A 33 42.26 -8.20 6.29
N GLY A 34 42.60 -8.95 7.34
CA GLY A 34 42.43 -8.52 8.72
C GLY A 34 43.45 -7.48 9.17
N SER A 35 43.03 -6.64 10.11
CA SER A 35 43.71 -6.40 11.40
C SER A 35 42.94 -5.30 12.15
N THR A 36 43.17 -5.28 13.46
CA THR A 36 42.40 -4.66 14.53
C THR A 36 42.42 -3.12 14.55
N HIS A 37 41.33 -2.56 15.13
CA HIS A 37 41.06 -1.17 15.57
C HIS A 37 40.20 -0.30 14.63
N SER A 38 39.09 0.17 15.20
CA SER A 38 38.08 1.13 14.68
C SER A 38 38.05 1.34 13.16
N ALA A 39 37.26 0.53 12.45
CA ALA A 39 37.05 0.70 11.01
C ALA A 39 36.03 1.82 10.73
N GLU A 40 36.50 3.06 10.59
CA GLU A 40 35.84 4.05 9.73
C GLU A 40 36.14 3.66 8.29
N GLY A 41 35.17 3.07 7.59
CA GLY A 41 35.31 2.68 6.19
C GLY A 41 34.98 3.83 5.26
N TYR A 42 35.93 4.23 4.40
CA TYR A 42 35.70 5.17 3.32
C TYR A 42 35.58 4.43 1.98
N LEU A 43 34.49 4.64 1.25
CA LEU A 43 34.35 4.18 -0.13
C LEU A 43 34.81 5.31 -1.07
N LYS A 44 35.93 5.09 -1.76
CA LYS A 44 36.45 6.01 -2.78
C LYS A 44 35.84 5.66 -4.14
N VAL A 45 34.88 6.45 -4.60
CA VAL A 45 34.30 6.30 -5.95
C VAL A 45 35.22 7.00 -6.95
N SER A 46 35.68 6.28 -7.99
CA SER A 46 36.69 6.81 -8.91
C SER A 46 36.12 7.90 -9.84
N LYS A 47 36.99 8.90 -10.10
CA LYS A 47 36.87 10.10 -10.96
C LYS A 47 36.30 11.38 -10.37
N THR A 48 35.87 11.42 -9.10
CA THR A 48 35.63 12.69 -8.40
C THR A 48 35.96 12.52 -6.93
N ASN A 49 36.67 13.48 -6.32
CA ASN A 49 37.04 13.44 -4.89
C ASN A 49 35.81 13.71 -4.00
N ILE A 50 34.80 12.84 -4.08
CA ILE A 50 33.66 12.83 -3.17
C ILE A 50 33.94 11.72 -2.16
N VAL A 51 34.25 12.13 -0.93
CA VAL A 51 34.39 11.22 0.21
C VAL A 51 33.02 11.13 0.87
N ILE A 52 32.32 10.00 0.69
CA ILE A 52 31.06 9.73 1.39
C ILE A 52 31.42 9.10 2.74
N MET A 53 31.12 9.80 3.83
CA MET A 53 31.21 9.21 5.18
C MET A 53 30.06 8.22 5.37
N ILE A 54 30.37 6.93 5.42
CA ILE A 54 29.42 5.92 5.86
C ILE A 54 29.56 5.83 7.39
N LYS A 55 28.65 6.47 8.13
CA LYS A 55 28.55 6.24 9.57
C LYS A 55 28.13 4.78 9.79
N SER A 56 28.94 4.03 10.54
CA SER A 56 28.58 2.71 11.03
C SER A 56 27.33 2.82 11.92
N TYR A 57 26.16 2.49 11.36
CA TYR A 57 24.91 2.40 12.12
C TYR A 57 24.89 1.11 12.94
N LYS A 58 25.66 1.08 14.04
CA LYS A 58 25.49 0.05 15.06
C LYS A 58 24.16 0.29 15.79
N GLY A 59 23.15 -0.55 15.52
CA GLY A 59 22.04 -0.76 16.46
C GLY A 59 20.61 -0.65 15.94
N LEU A 60 20.35 -0.34 14.66
CA LEU A 60 18.99 -0.42 14.11
C LEU A 60 18.66 -1.87 13.76
N LYS A 61 17.63 -2.43 14.42
CA LYS A 61 17.07 -3.72 14.05
C LYS A 61 16.51 -3.60 12.63
N MET A 62 17.09 -4.34 11.69
CA MET A 62 16.70 -4.35 10.29
C MET A 62 15.20 -4.65 10.16
N LYS A 63 14.44 -3.72 9.56
CA LYS A 63 13.03 -3.94 9.22
C LYS A 63 12.96 -4.45 7.79
N ASN A 64 13.04 -5.78 7.62
CA ASN A 64 13.06 -6.44 6.30
C ASN A 64 11.68 -6.52 5.63
N TYR A 65 10.73 -5.70 6.09
CA TYR A 65 9.39 -5.64 5.54
C TYR A 65 8.85 -4.21 5.54
N LEU A 66 7.86 -3.98 4.68
CA LEU A 66 7.12 -2.73 4.53
C LEU A 66 5.63 -3.05 4.40
N ILE A 67 4.78 -2.39 5.19
CA ILE A 67 3.32 -2.59 5.13
C ILE A 67 2.68 -1.33 4.56
N ILE A 68 1.96 -1.48 3.45
CA ILE A 68 1.29 -0.40 2.75
C ILE A 68 -0.22 -0.67 2.78
N GLY A 69 -1.00 0.33 3.16
CA GLY A 69 -2.46 0.29 3.13
C GLY A 69 -3.01 1.07 1.96
N ILE A 70 -3.90 0.47 1.18
CA ILE A 70 -4.75 1.15 0.20
C ILE A 70 -6.20 1.01 0.64
N SER A 71 -6.70 2.08 1.27
CA SER A 71 -8.12 2.26 1.55
C SER A 71 -8.77 3.18 0.52
N GLY A 72 -10.05 3.47 0.72
CA GLY A 72 -10.83 4.31 -0.18
C GLY A 72 -12.27 3.88 -0.26
N PHE A 73 -13.05 4.73 -0.92
CA PHE A 73 -14.49 4.49 -1.11
C PHE A 73 -14.75 3.13 -1.77
N THR A 74 -15.91 2.55 -1.48
CA THR A 74 -16.36 1.36 -2.19
C THR A 74 -16.36 1.58 -3.71
N ASN A 75 -16.06 0.54 -4.48
CA ASN A 75 -15.91 0.62 -5.94
C ASN A 75 -14.89 1.65 -6.49
N SER A 76 -13.93 2.13 -5.69
CA SER A 76 -12.90 3.09 -6.15
C SER A 76 -11.77 2.50 -7.00
N GLY A 77 -11.65 1.16 -7.07
CA GLY A 77 -10.63 0.46 -7.87
C GLY A 77 -9.47 -0.15 -7.08
N LYS A 78 -9.55 -0.14 -5.73
CA LYS A 78 -8.52 -0.67 -4.81
C LYS A 78 -8.01 -2.06 -5.18
N SER A 79 -8.89 -3.07 -5.19
CA SER A 79 -8.51 -4.46 -5.46
C SER A 79 -7.93 -4.66 -6.86
N THR A 80 -8.41 -3.89 -7.86
CA THR A 80 -7.85 -3.90 -9.21
C THR A 80 -6.41 -3.36 -9.21
N ILE A 81 -6.18 -2.23 -8.55
CA ILE A 81 -4.83 -1.65 -8.41
C ILE A 81 -3.91 -2.58 -7.63
N ALA A 82 -4.38 -3.17 -6.53
CA ALA A 82 -3.61 -4.14 -5.75
C ALA A 82 -3.18 -5.35 -6.60
N THR A 83 -4.09 -5.88 -7.43
CA THR A 83 -3.80 -6.97 -8.37
C THR A 83 -2.79 -6.58 -9.46
N MET A 84 -2.82 -5.33 -9.92
CA MET A 84 -1.85 -4.84 -10.89
C MET A 84 -0.46 -4.68 -10.24
N LEU A 85 -0.40 -4.10 -9.04
CA LEU A 85 0.83 -3.91 -8.28
C LEU A 85 1.50 -5.25 -7.93
N SER A 86 0.73 -6.27 -7.55
CA SER A 86 1.27 -7.59 -7.21
C SER A 86 1.88 -8.34 -8.39
N LYS A 87 1.55 -7.95 -9.62
CA LYS A 87 2.16 -8.49 -10.84
C LYS A 87 3.47 -7.80 -11.21
N GLU A 88 3.61 -6.53 -10.82
CA GLU A 88 4.75 -5.69 -11.19
C GLU A 88 5.85 -5.70 -10.11
N ILE A 89 5.47 -5.77 -8.83
CA ILE A 89 6.39 -5.63 -7.70
C ILE A 89 6.75 -7.00 -7.12
N CYS A 90 8.03 -7.36 -7.18
CA CYS A 90 8.54 -8.59 -6.55
C CYS A 90 8.39 -8.56 -5.02
N ASN A 91 8.16 -9.73 -4.42
CA ASN A 91 7.99 -9.92 -2.97
C ASN A 91 6.85 -9.11 -2.36
N LEU A 92 5.82 -8.79 -3.15
CA LEU A 92 4.59 -8.13 -2.69
C LEU A 92 3.49 -9.18 -2.48
N ASP A 93 3.06 -9.33 -1.23
CA ASP A 93 1.88 -10.10 -0.86
C ASP A 93 0.67 -9.15 -0.70
N VAL A 94 -0.54 -9.59 -1.03
CA VAL A 94 -1.78 -8.79 -0.91
C VAL A 94 -2.73 -9.42 0.11
N MET A 95 -3.28 -8.61 1.01
CA MET A 95 -4.40 -8.98 1.89
C MET A 95 -5.62 -8.11 1.58
N ASN A 96 -6.72 -8.77 1.20
CA ASN A 96 -8.00 -8.13 0.87
C ASN A 96 -8.96 -8.22 2.05
N GLN A 97 -9.42 -7.06 2.56
CA GLN A 97 -10.38 -6.95 3.66
C GLN A 97 -11.72 -7.64 3.35
N ASP A 98 -12.16 -7.71 2.09
CA ASP A 98 -13.41 -8.36 1.70
C ASP A 98 -13.40 -9.88 2.03
N LEU A 99 -12.22 -10.48 2.26
CA LEU A 99 -12.10 -11.89 2.69
C LEU A 99 -12.35 -12.10 4.20
N TYR A 100 -12.57 -11.01 4.95
CA TYR A 100 -12.79 -11.01 6.38
C TYR A 100 -14.22 -10.61 6.74
N PHE A 101 -15.14 -10.54 5.78
CA PHE A 101 -16.57 -10.41 6.10
C PHE A 101 -17.04 -11.61 6.91
N LEU A 102 -17.86 -11.35 7.93
CA LEU A 102 -18.59 -12.38 8.64
C LEU A 102 -19.63 -13.02 7.72
N GLU A 103 -20.05 -14.24 8.08
CA GLU A 103 -21.13 -14.91 7.36
C GLU A 103 -22.41 -14.06 7.41
N PRO A 104 -23.22 -14.01 6.34
CA PRO A 104 -24.35 -13.09 6.26
C PRO A 104 -25.37 -13.25 7.40
N ASP A 105 -25.50 -14.42 8.01
CA ASP A 105 -26.41 -14.67 9.13
C ASP A 105 -25.81 -14.42 10.51
N ASP A 106 -24.54 -14.03 10.59
CA ASP A 106 -23.84 -13.75 11.85
C ASP A 106 -24.58 -12.66 12.67
N PRO A 107 -24.81 -12.88 13.98
CA PRO A 107 -25.53 -11.95 14.84
C PRO A 107 -24.77 -10.64 15.12
N ALA A 108 -23.45 -10.58 14.90
CA ALA A 108 -22.66 -9.36 15.04
C ALA A 108 -22.93 -8.35 13.92
N ILE A 109 -23.45 -8.81 12.78
CA ILE A 109 -23.86 -7.92 11.68
C ILE A 109 -25.13 -7.19 12.10
N GLU A 110 -25.00 -5.88 12.28
CA GLU A 110 -26.12 -5.03 12.67
C GLU A 110 -27.25 -5.03 11.63
N ARG A 111 -28.48 -4.97 12.14
CA ARG A 111 -29.70 -4.94 11.34
C ARG A 111 -30.59 -3.77 11.75
N ASP A 112 -31.26 -3.17 10.78
CA ASP A 112 -32.27 -2.16 11.04
C ASP A 112 -33.62 -2.79 11.47
N ILE A 113 -34.62 -1.92 11.69
CA ILE A 113 -35.99 -2.34 12.06
C ILE A 113 -36.69 -3.18 10.99
N HIS A 114 -36.19 -3.18 9.75
CA HIS A 114 -36.70 -3.95 8.62
C HIS A 114 -35.87 -5.23 8.36
N GLY A 115 -34.85 -5.50 9.20
CA GLY A 115 -33.96 -6.64 9.06
C GLY A 115 -32.87 -6.48 8.01
N ILE A 116 -32.68 -5.29 7.44
CA ILE A 116 -31.62 -4.98 6.48
C ILE A 116 -30.28 -4.93 7.21
N ARG A 117 -29.32 -5.70 6.69
CA ARG A 117 -27.97 -5.83 7.24
C ARG A 117 -27.09 -4.66 6.82
N ASN A 118 -26.27 -4.18 7.74
CA ASN A 118 -25.31 -3.12 7.44
C ASN A 118 -23.88 -3.69 7.32
N PHE A 119 -23.45 -3.92 6.08
CA PHE A 119 -22.10 -4.40 5.76
C PHE A 119 -21.05 -3.29 5.70
N GLU A 120 -21.41 -2.03 5.91
CA GLU A 120 -20.51 -0.88 5.76
C GLU A 120 -19.83 -0.50 7.09
N LYS A 121 -19.96 -1.36 8.10
CA LYS A 121 -19.44 -1.20 9.46
C LYS A 121 -18.33 -2.21 9.77
N LEU A 122 -17.44 -1.82 10.69
CA LEU A 122 -16.41 -2.73 11.21
C LEU A 122 -17.00 -3.98 11.87
N SER A 123 -18.19 -3.90 12.48
CA SER A 123 -18.85 -5.05 13.11
C SER A 123 -19.27 -6.15 12.13
N ALA A 124 -19.28 -5.87 10.83
CA ALA A 124 -19.53 -6.87 9.79
C ALA A 124 -18.26 -7.64 9.38
N LEU A 125 -17.10 -7.30 9.96
CA LEU A 125 -15.79 -7.84 9.60
C LEU A 125 -15.13 -8.50 10.83
N ASP A 126 -14.48 -9.64 10.62
CA ASP A 126 -13.57 -10.27 11.57
C ASP A 126 -12.20 -9.57 11.54
N MET A 127 -12.16 -8.37 12.13
CA MET A 127 -10.96 -7.51 12.14
C MET A 127 -9.85 -8.08 13.02
N GLU A 128 -10.21 -8.82 14.06
CA GLU A 128 -9.30 -9.54 14.95
C GLU A 128 -8.52 -10.60 14.17
N ARG A 129 -9.20 -11.41 13.35
CA ARG A 129 -8.53 -12.35 12.45
C ARG A 129 -7.65 -11.64 11.44
N MET A 130 -8.11 -10.54 10.85
CA MET A 130 -7.30 -9.76 9.91
C MET A 130 -6.01 -9.24 10.54
N VAL A 131 -6.08 -8.68 11.75
CA VAL A 131 -4.89 -8.25 12.50
C VAL A 131 -3.96 -9.41 12.81
N GLN A 132 -4.53 -10.56 13.21
CA GLN A 132 -3.75 -11.76 13.50
C GLN A 132 -2.99 -12.26 12.26
N ASP A 133 -3.63 -12.28 11.09
CA ASP A 133 -3.01 -12.69 9.83
C ASP A 133 -1.86 -11.74 9.43
N VAL A 134 -2.03 -10.41 9.63
CA VAL A 134 -0.95 -9.43 9.44
C VAL A 134 0.22 -9.69 10.39
N LYS A 135 -0.04 -9.96 11.68
CA LYS A 135 1.00 -10.28 12.67
C LYS A 135 1.75 -11.58 12.33
N LEU A 136 1.04 -12.60 11.86
CA LEU A 136 1.64 -13.85 11.38
C LEU A 136 2.51 -13.61 10.15
N TRP A 137 2.04 -12.78 9.21
CA TRP A 137 2.84 -12.37 8.05
C TRP A 137 4.13 -11.67 8.49
N ILE A 138 4.05 -10.68 9.38
CA ILE A 138 5.23 -9.98 9.92
C ILE A 138 6.22 -10.99 10.51
N LYS A 139 5.75 -11.88 11.39
CA LYS A 139 6.58 -12.91 12.02
C LYS A 139 7.29 -13.77 10.97
N SER A 140 6.58 -14.16 9.89
CA SER A 140 7.14 -14.97 8.80
C SER A 140 8.28 -14.27 8.04
N LYS A 141 8.25 -12.93 7.91
CA LYS A 141 9.26 -12.17 7.16
C LYS A 141 10.43 -11.67 8.03
N THR A 142 10.27 -11.66 9.35
CA THR A 142 11.33 -11.26 10.29
C THR A 142 12.43 -12.31 10.48
N CYS A 143 12.27 -13.51 9.94
CA CYS A 143 13.24 -14.59 10.05
C CYS A 143 14.24 -14.55 8.88
N ASN A 144 15.49 -14.12 9.13
CA ASN A 144 16.67 -14.28 8.26
C ASN A 144 16.47 -14.07 6.75
N SER A 145 16.16 -12.85 6.33
CA SER A 145 16.15 -12.51 4.91
C SER A 145 16.89 -11.21 4.62
N ASP A 146 17.80 -11.24 3.65
CA ASP A 146 18.44 -10.05 3.07
C ASP A 146 17.53 -9.36 2.04
N SER A 147 16.27 -9.79 1.92
CA SER A 147 15.28 -9.22 1.02
C SER A 147 14.25 -8.36 1.75
N LEU A 148 13.80 -7.31 1.08
CA LEU A 148 12.62 -6.55 1.48
C LEU A 148 11.35 -7.28 1.00
N PHE A 149 10.43 -7.53 1.93
CA PHE A 149 9.07 -8.00 1.65
C PHE A 149 8.06 -6.87 1.80
N ILE A 150 7.04 -6.86 0.95
CA ILE A 150 5.99 -5.84 0.98
C ILE A 150 4.67 -6.54 1.26
N LEU A 151 3.91 -6.03 2.23
CA LEU A 151 2.52 -6.41 2.42
C LEU A 151 1.64 -5.25 1.98
N LEU A 152 0.80 -5.49 0.99
CA LEU A 152 -0.24 -4.56 0.57
C LEU A 152 -1.57 -4.98 1.19
N ILE A 153 -2.08 -4.16 2.11
CA ILE A 153 -3.39 -4.36 2.73
C ILE A 153 -4.38 -3.45 2.00
N GLU A 154 -5.45 -4.01 1.46
CA GLU A 154 -6.48 -3.26 0.75
C GLU A 154 -7.87 -3.55 1.31
N GLY A 155 -8.69 -2.50 1.39
CA GLY A 155 -10.04 -2.58 1.97
C GLY A 155 -10.62 -1.22 2.27
N PHE A 156 -11.94 -1.09 2.36
CA PHE A 156 -12.60 0.22 2.52
C PHE A 156 -12.60 0.75 3.96
N LEU A 157 -12.33 -0.11 4.95
CA LEU A 157 -12.39 0.20 6.39
C LEU A 157 -11.05 -0.02 7.13
N ILE A 158 -9.97 -0.38 6.43
CA ILE A 158 -8.71 -0.80 7.06
C ILE A 158 -8.04 0.29 7.93
N PHE A 159 -8.40 1.56 7.75
CA PHE A 159 -7.89 2.68 8.57
C PHE A 159 -8.79 3.03 9.75
N ASN A 160 -10.04 2.57 9.75
CA ASN A 160 -11.01 2.81 10.82
C ASN A 160 -10.79 1.87 12.02
N HIS A 161 -10.08 0.77 11.82
CA HIS A 161 -9.67 -0.14 12.90
C HIS A 161 -8.28 0.24 13.41
N LYS A 162 -8.22 0.82 14.62
CA LYS A 162 -6.99 1.41 15.17
C LYS A 162 -5.81 0.43 15.18
N GLU A 163 -6.01 -0.78 15.71
CA GLU A 163 -4.93 -1.77 15.82
C GLU A 163 -4.37 -2.19 14.45
N LEU A 164 -5.23 -2.32 13.44
CA LEU A 164 -4.77 -2.63 12.08
C LEU A 164 -4.04 -1.42 11.47
N SER A 165 -4.63 -0.23 11.61
CA SER A 165 -4.08 1.03 11.10
C SER A 165 -2.69 1.33 11.69
N ASP A 166 -2.47 1.03 12.96
CA ASP A 166 -1.19 1.21 13.66
C ASP A 166 -0.06 0.30 13.11
N LEU A 167 -0.41 -0.81 12.42
CA LEU A 167 0.56 -1.71 11.79
C LEU A 167 1.00 -1.24 10.40
N ILE A 168 0.28 -0.29 9.78
CA ILE A 168 0.52 0.14 8.40
C ILE A 168 1.53 1.29 8.38
N ASP A 169 2.61 1.13 7.60
CA ASP A 169 3.68 2.12 7.48
C ASP A 169 3.30 3.30 6.58
N HIS A 170 2.56 3.05 5.50
CA HIS A 170 2.13 4.06 4.55
C HIS A 170 0.69 3.86 4.15
N LYS A 171 -0.12 4.93 4.23
CA LYS A 171 -1.57 4.87 4.09
C LYS A 171 -2.03 5.73 2.92
N TYR A 172 -2.69 5.10 1.95
CA TYR A 172 -3.31 5.76 0.81
C TYR A 172 -4.82 5.59 0.86
N PHE A 173 -5.57 6.68 0.64
CA PHE A 173 -7.02 6.62 0.60
C PHE A 173 -7.55 7.17 -0.72
N ILE A 174 -8.18 6.31 -1.52
CA ILE A 174 -8.72 6.67 -2.84
C ILE A 174 -10.14 7.23 -2.69
N LYS A 175 -10.33 8.50 -3.03
CA LYS A 175 -11.65 9.17 -3.08
C LYS A 175 -12.19 9.19 -4.50
N ILE A 176 -13.49 8.97 -4.64
CA ILE A 176 -14.25 9.18 -5.88
C ILE A 176 -15.49 9.99 -5.56
N THR A 177 -16.19 10.53 -6.56
CA THR A 177 -17.47 11.21 -6.32
C THR A 177 -18.58 10.21 -5.99
N LYS A 178 -19.68 10.68 -5.39
CA LYS A 178 -20.87 9.86 -5.09
C LYS A 178 -21.41 9.20 -6.35
N GLU A 179 -21.44 9.96 -7.45
CA GLU A 179 -21.99 9.57 -8.75
C GLU A 179 -21.18 8.42 -9.34
N ILE A 180 -19.85 8.56 -9.39
CA ILE A 180 -18.97 7.50 -9.87
C ILE A 180 -19.07 6.26 -8.98
N CYS A 181 -19.18 6.44 -7.67
CA CYS A 181 -19.36 5.34 -6.72
C CYS A 181 -20.65 4.58 -7.01
N PHE A 182 -21.76 5.29 -7.15
CA PHE A 182 -23.07 4.72 -7.44
C PHE A 182 -23.08 3.97 -8.78
N GLU A 183 -22.60 4.60 -9.85
CA GLU A 183 -22.54 4.01 -11.19
C GLU A 183 -21.72 2.72 -11.24
N ARG A 184 -20.62 2.66 -10.48
CA ARG A 184 -19.80 1.45 -10.40
C ARG A 184 -20.43 0.40 -9.48
N ARG A 185 -21.10 0.82 -8.42
CA ARG A 185 -21.74 -0.10 -7.44
C ARG A 185 -22.94 -0.82 -8.03
N ILE A 186 -23.82 -0.13 -8.76
CA ILE A 186 -25.00 -0.73 -9.39
C ILE A 186 -24.62 -1.80 -10.45
N LYS A 187 -23.41 -1.72 -11.00
CA LYS A 187 -22.87 -2.70 -11.96
C LYS A 187 -22.21 -3.91 -11.29
N ARG A 188 -21.92 -3.84 -9.99
CA ARG A 188 -21.26 -4.92 -9.23
C ARG A 188 -22.31 -5.81 -8.59
N GLN A 189 -22.10 -7.12 -8.66
CA GLN A 189 -22.92 -8.09 -7.96
C GLN A 189 -22.34 -8.35 -6.57
N TYR A 190 -23.18 -8.16 -5.55
CA TYR A 190 -22.88 -8.47 -4.16
C TYR A 190 -23.66 -9.71 -3.71
N ILE A 191 -23.14 -10.39 -2.69
CA ILE A 191 -23.80 -11.53 -2.05
C ILE A 191 -23.87 -11.24 -0.55
N PRO A 192 -25.08 -11.02 0.02
CA PRO A 192 -26.36 -10.91 -0.67
C PRO A 192 -26.43 -9.65 -1.57
N PRO A 193 -27.33 -9.59 -2.57
CA PRO A 193 -27.52 -8.40 -3.39
C PRO A 193 -27.94 -7.19 -2.55
N ASP A 194 -27.49 -5.99 -2.95
CA ASP A 194 -27.93 -4.73 -2.36
C ASP A 194 -29.47 -4.59 -2.55
N PRO A 195 -30.28 -4.41 -1.49
CA PRO A 195 -31.70 -4.14 -1.63
C PRO A 195 -31.98 -2.75 -2.21
N ASP A 196 -33.21 -2.51 -2.66
CA ASP A 196 -33.62 -1.21 -3.19
C ASP A 196 -33.37 -0.08 -2.17
N GLY A 197 -32.71 0.99 -2.63
CA GLY A 197 -32.36 2.13 -1.77
C GLY A 197 -31.18 1.91 -0.82
N TYR A 198 -30.53 0.74 -0.85
CA TYR A 198 -29.40 0.44 0.04
C TYR A 198 -28.24 1.43 -0.10
N PHE A 199 -27.97 1.89 -1.32
CA PHE A 199 -26.87 2.83 -1.56
C PHE A 199 -27.04 4.14 -0.79
N ASP A 200 -28.21 4.77 -0.91
CA ASP A 200 -28.47 6.06 -0.27
C ASP A 200 -28.74 5.94 1.24
N SER A 201 -29.26 4.78 1.68
CA SER A 201 -29.62 4.55 3.08
C SER A 201 -28.45 4.05 3.93
N TYR A 202 -27.51 3.32 3.33
CA TYR A 202 -26.40 2.67 4.04
C TYR A 202 -25.05 3.02 3.44
N VAL A 203 -24.81 2.66 2.19
CA VAL A 203 -23.48 2.73 1.58
C VAL A 203 -22.88 4.12 1.64
N TRP A 204 -23.60 5.12 1.12
CA TRP A 204 -23.08 6.46 1.05
C TRP A 204 -22.99 7.14 2.42
N PRO A 205 -24.03 7.10 3.29
CA PRO A 205 -23.92 7.62 4.65
C PRO A 205 -22.73 7.03 5.41
N TRP A 206 -22.56 5.70 5.40
CA TRP A 206 -21.44 5.06 6.09
C TRP A 206 -20.10 5.36 5.44
N THR A 207 -20.02 5.46 4.12
CA THR A 207 -18.80 5.93 3.44
C THR A 207 -18.37 7.30 3.96
N ILE A 208 -19.30 8.24 4.12
CA ILE A 208 -19.00 9.57 4.66
C ILE A 208 -18.66 9.52 6.14
N THR A 209 -19.42 8.80 6.96
CA THR A 209 -19.11 8.60 8.39
C THR A 209 -17.71 8.02 8.59
N ASN A 210 -17.36 6.98 7.84
CA ASN A 210 -16.07 6.32 7.89
C ASN A 210 -14.94 7.24 7.42
N LEU A 211 -15.18 8.07 6.40
CA LEU A 211 -14.23 9.09 5.96
C LEU A 211 -14.01 10.14 7.05
N MET A 212 -15.08 10.68 7.64
CA MET A 212 -14.99 11.71 8.68
C MET A 212 -14.17 11.24 9.89
N ALA A 213 -14.25 9.96 10.23
CA ALA A 213 -13.47 9.38 11.32
C ALA A 213 -11.95 9.39 11.08
N ILE A 214 -11.49 9.51 9.83
CA ILE A 214 -10.07 9.45 9.45
C ILE A 214 -9.58 10.69 8.67
N GLN A 215 -10.46 11.65 8.39
CA GLN A 215 -10.14 12.77 7.50
C GLN A 215 -9.02 13.68 8.02
N ASP A 216 -8.90 13.77 9.35
CA ASP A 216 -7.93 14.62 10.05
C ASP A 216 -6.63 13.87 10.38
N CYS A 217 -6.51 12.59 10.00
CA CYS A 217 -5.29 11.81 10.16
C CYS A 217 -4.21 12.32 9.20
N THR A 218 -3.11 12.84 9.74
CA THR A 218 -2.02 13.44 8.96
C THR A 218 -1.12 12.42 8.24
N ASP A 219 -1.21 11.15 8.63
CA ASP A 219 -0.43 10.03 8.08
C ASP A 219 -1.13 9.33 6.91
N ILE A 220 -2.31 9.81 6.48
CA ILE A 220 -3.06 9.28 5.34
C ILE A 220 -2.94 10.24 4.16
N GLU A 221 -2.43 9.74 3.03
CA GLU A 221 -2.43 10.48 1.77
C GLU A 221 -3.73 10.20 0.99
N PHE A 222 -4.53 11.25 0.78
CA PHE A 222 -5.75 11.16 0.00
C PHE A 222 -5.47 11.34 -1.49
N ILE A 223 -5.93 10.39 -2.30
CA ILE A 223 -5.72 10.32 -3.74
C ILE A 223 -7.06 10.47 -4.45
N ASP A 224 -7.09 11.34 -5.47
CA ASP A 224 -8.23 11.43 -6.39
C ASP A 224 -8.25 10.22 -7.31
N GLY A 225 -9.30 9.40 -7.18
CA GLY A 225 -9.56 8.20 -7.98
C GLY A 225 -10.57 8.40 -9.10
N THR A 226 -10.94 9.66 -9.40
CA THR A 226 -11.86 9.99 -10.50
C THR A 226 -11.20 9.90 -11.88
N ALA A 227 -9.86 9.95 -11.92
CA ALA A 227 -9.07 9.71 -13.13
C ALA A 227 -9.27 8.28 -13.68
N ASP A 228 -8.81 8.05 -14.91
CA ASP A 228 -8.82 6.70 -15.47
C ASP A 228 -7.92 5.75 -14.66
N LEU A 229 -8.26 4.46 -14.72
CA LEU A 229 -7.61 3.42 -13.91
C LEU A 229 -6.09 3.34 -14.14
N GLN A 230 -5.62 3.59 -15.37
CA GLN A 230 -4.19 3.51 -15.69
C GLN A 230 -3.42 4.69 -15.10
N ALA A 231 -3.98 5.90 -15.16
CA ALA A 231 -3.40 7.06 -14.51
C ALA A 231 -3.32 6.87 -12.98
N LEU A 232 -4.41 6.38 -12.36
CA LEU A 232 -4.46 6.09 -10.92
C LEU A 232 -3.44 5.00 -10.53
N TYR A 233 -3.35 3.92 -11.31
CA TYR A 233 -2.35 2.87 -11.12
C TYR A 233 -0.92 3.41 -11.17
N LYS A 234 -0.55 4.15 -12.23
CA LYS A 234 0.79 4.76 -12.36
C LYS A 234 1.10 5.68 -11.18
N SER A 235 0.13 6.51 -10.79
CA SER A 235 0.24 7.44 -9.67
C SER A 235 0.56 6.72 -8.35
N ILE A 236 -0.11 5.60 -8.06
CA ILE A 236 0.15 4.78 -6.85
C ILE A 236 1.46 4.00 -6.97
N LEU A 237 1.74 3.40 -8.12
CA LEU A 237 2.99 2.67 -8.37
C LEU A 237 4.21 3.56 -8.12
N THR A 238 4.22 4.79 -8.66
CA THR A 238 5.33 5.73 -8.45
C THR A 238 5.55 6.03 -6.96
N ARG A 239 4.47 6.20 -6.18
CA ARG A 239 4.57 6.45 -4.73
C ARG A 239 5.14 5.27 -3.97
N ILE A 240 4.63 4.06 -4.26
CA ILE A 240 5.11 2.83 -3.64
C ILE A 240 6.58 2.61 -3.98
N MET A 241 6.98 2.75 -5.24
CA MET A 241 8.37 2.56 -5.65
C MET A 241 9.32 3.57 -5.00
N LYS A 242 8.88 4.82 -4.80
CA LYS A 242 9.63 5.84 -4.06
C LYS A 242 9.86 5.42 -2.61
N ILE A 243 8.83 4.91 -1.93
CA ILE A 243 8.95 4.44 -0.55
C ILE A 243 9.85 3.21 -0.47
N VAL A 244 9.65 2.24 -1.36
CA VAL A 244 10.48 1.03 -1.43
C VAL A 244 11.96 1.39 -1.60
N PHE A 245 12.26 2.36 -2.46
CA PHE A 245 13.61 2.88 -2.64
C PHE A 245 14.16 3.50 -1.34
N ILE A 246 13.41 4.41 -0.71
CA ILE A 246 13.82 5.07 0.54
C ILE A 246 14.04 4.05 1.67
N HIS A 247 13.15 3.05 1.78
CA HIS A 247 13.26 1.99 2.79
C HIS A 247 14.49 1.12 2.55
N ARG A 248 14.79 0.80 1.28
CA ARG A 248 16.03 0.09 0.93
C ARG A 248 17.25 0.89 1.36
N GLU A 249 17.40 2.14 0.94
CA GLU A 249 18.55 2.98 1.32
C GLU A 249 18.73 3.16 2.84
N LYS A 250 17.63 3.07 3.61
CA LYS A 250 17.69 3.21 5.06
C LYS A 250 18.22 1.96 5.77
N TYR A 251 17.98 0.78 5.21
CA TYR A 251 18.20 -0.49 5.90
C TYR A 251 19.22 -1.39 5.17
N PHE A 252 19.29 -1.38 3.85
CA PHE A 252 20.14 -2.24 3.02
C PHE A 252 21.25 -1.44 2.34
#